data_AF-A0A1M4WAN5-F1
#
_entry.id   AF-A0A1M4WAN5-F1
#
_cell.length_a   1.000
_cell.length_b   1.000
_cell.length_c   1.000
_cell.angle_alpha   90.00
_cell.angle_beta   90.00
_cell.angle_gamma   90.00
#
_symmetry.space_group_name_H-M   'P 1'
#
loop_
_entity.id
_entity.type
_entity.pdbx_description
1 polymer ?
#
loop_
_entity_poly.entity_id
_entity_poly.type
_entity_poly.pdbx_seq_one_letter_code
_entity_poly.pdbx_strand_id
1 'polypeptide(L)'
;MEPAKHVIEKCGGLEATASACERAVSSIRKWMVTKEKRGTGGLIPADCQVILMRASAANGWGLKAEDFFPSDVVGVQAEEV
;
A
#
# COMPACT_ATOMS: atom_id res chain seq x y z
N MET A 1 -1.50 10.31 -7.63
CA MET A 1 -0.99 10.00 -6.27
C MET A 1 -0.29 8.66 -6.31
N GLU A 2 0.82 8.50 -5.58
CA GLU A 2 1.52 7.21 -5.46
C GLU A 2 0.87 6.38 -4.33
N PRO A 3 0.11 5.31 -4.63
CA PRO A 3 -0.69 4.61 -3.62
C PRO A 3 0.17 4.02 -2.51
N ALA A 4 1.35 3.47 -2.84
CA ALA A 4 2.31 2.99 -1.84
C ALA A 4 2.70 4.07 -0.82
N LYS A 5 2.96 5.31 -1.26
CA LYS A 5 3.35 6.39 -0.35
C LYS A 5 2.21 6.73 0.60
N HIS A 6 0.99 6.84 0.08
CA HIS A 6 -0.20 7.14 0.89
C HIS A 6 -0.46 6.07 1.96
N VAL A 7 -0.36 4.79 1.59
CA VAL A 7 -0.50 3.67 2.52
C VAL A 7 0.57 3.73 3.62
N ILE A 8 1.83 3.94 3.24
CA ILE A 8 2.94 4.02 4.20
C ILE A 8 2.73 5.17 5.18
N GLU A 9 2.26 6.33 4.71
CA GLU A 9 1.95 7.48 5.58
C GLU A 9 0.80 7.17 6.54
N LYS A 10 -0.28 6.52 6.09
CA LYS A 10 -1.38 6.07 6.96
C LYS A 10 -0.95 5.04 8.00
N CYS A 11 -0.03 4.14 7.64
CA CYS A 11 0.52 3.14 8.54
C CYS A 11 1.47 3.73 9.60
N GLY A 12 1.64 5.06 9.67
CA GLY A 12 2.55 5.69 10.63
C GLY A 12 4.01 5.72 10.16
N GLY A 13 4.25 5.50 8.87
CA GLY A 13 5.56 5.64 8.23
C GLY A 13 6.21 4.34 7.81
N LEU A 14 7.43 4.48 7.26
CA LEU A 14 8.20 3.39 6.69
C LEU A 14 8.56 2.29 7.70
N GLU A 15 8.89 2.68 8.93
CA GLU A 15 9.35 1.76 9.98
C GLU A 15 8.19 0.92 10.52
N ALA A 16 7.04 1.56 10.77
CA ALA A 16 5.83 0.85 11.19
C ALA A 16 5.33 -0.12 10.10
N THR A 17 5.36 0.31 8.83
CA THR A 17 5.01 -0.56 7.69
C THR A 17 5.98 -1.73 7.55
N ALA A 18 7.29 -1.47 7.69
CA ALA A 18 8.34 -2.49 7.64
C ALA A 18 8.21 -3.52 8.77
N SER A 19 7.94 -3.05 9.99
CA SER A 19 7.72 -3.89 11.15
C SER A 19 6.46 -4.74 11.01
N ALA A 20 5.35 -4.16 10.52
CA ALA A 20 4.10 -4.88 10.28
C ALA A 20 4.27 -5.97 9.21
N CYS A 21 4.98 -5.68 8.11
CA CYS A 21 5.20 -6.63 7.03
C CYS A 21 6.38 -7.60 7.25
N GLU A 22 7.10 -7.51 8.38
CA GLU A 22 8.35 -8.23 8.61
C GLU A 22 9.34 -8.13 7.43
N ARG A 23 9.47 -6.93 6.86
CA ARG A 23 10.34 -6.66 5.72
C ARG A 23 11.33 -5.55 6.01
N ALA A 24 12.48 -5.61 5.35
CA ALA A 24 13.45 -4.52 5.39
C ALA A 24 12.84 -3.21 4.85
N VAL A 25 13.14 -2.09 5.52
CA VAL A 25 12.73 -0.73 5.09
C VAL A 25 13.14 -0.46 3.63
N SER A 26 14.29 -0.96 3.20
CA SER A 26 14.78 -0.86 1.81
C SER A 26 13.82 -1.50 0.80
N SER A 27 13.12 -2.58 1.17
CA SER A 27 12.11 -3.21 0.33
C SER A 27 10.83 -2.38 0.26
N ILE A 28 10.42 -1.77 1.37
CA ILE A 28 9.26 -0.86 1.41
C ILE A 28 9.55 0.40 0.56
N ARG A 29 10.76 0.96 0.66
CA ARG A 29 11.17 2.12 -0.16
C ARG A 29 11.11 1.83 -1.66
N LYS A 30 11.39 0.59 -2.09
CA LYS A 30 11.26 0.18 -3.50
C LYS A 30 9.82 0.19 -4.01
N TRP A 31 8.82 0.15 -3.13
CA TRP A 31 7.42 0.24 -3.55
C TRP A 31 7.07 1.63 -4.09
N MET A 32 7.74 2.66 -3.57
CA MET A 32 7.61 4.05 -4.05
C MET A 32 8.50 4.34 -5.28
N VAL A 33 9.30 3.38 -5.74
CA VAL A 33 10.15 3.57 -6.92
C VAL A 33 9.34 3.23 -8.17
N THR A 34 9.51 4.04 -9.22
CA THR A 34 8.85 3.83 -10.52
C THR A 34 9.32 2.52 -11.19
N LYS A 35 8.46 1.92 -12.03
CA LYS A 35 8.80 0.69 -12.77
C LYS A 35 10.04 0.87 -13.65
N GLU A 36 10.23 2.06 -14.22
CA GLU A 36 11.42 2.41 -15.02
C GLU A 36 12.73 2.26 -14.23
N LYS A 37 12.69 2.48 -12.92
CA LYS A 37 13.84 2.34 -12.02
C LYS A 37 13.86 0.98 -11.29
N ARG A 38 13.25 -0.05 -11.87
CA ARG A 38 13.05 -1.40 -11.29
C ARG A 38 12.25 -1.41 -9.97
N GLY A 39 11.41 -0.41 -9.73
CA GLY A 39 10.47 -0.41 -8.61
C GLY A 39 9.14 -1.09 -8.97
N THR A 40 8.20 -1.13 -8.02
CA THR A 40 6.86 -1.69 -8.27
C THR A 40 5.90 -0.67 -8.88
N GLY A 41 6.31 0.60 -9.01
CA GLY A 41 5.47 1.67 -9.55
C GLY A 41 4.33 2.06 -8.62
N GLY A 42 4.56 2.05 -7.31
CA GLY A 42 3.53 2.36 -6.31
C GLY A 42 2.68 1.16 -5.89
N LEU A 43 2.89 -0.03 -6.46
CA LEU A 43 2.13 -1.23 -6.11
C LEU A 43 2.73 -1.94 -4.90
N ILE A 44 1.91 -2.16 -3.88
CA ILE A 44 2.26 -2.98 -2.73
C ILE A 44 2.00 -4.45 -3.08
N PRO A 45 2.93 -5.39 -2.79
CA PRO A 45 2.72 -6.82 -3.01
C PRO A 45 1.48 -7.35 -2.28
N ALA A 46 0.73 -8.27 -2.90
CA ALA A 46 -0.55 -8.78 -2.36
C ALA A 46 -0.43 -9.34 -0.93
N ASP A 47 0.62 -10.10 -0.62
CA ASP A 47 0.91 -10.58 0.74
C ASP A 47 0.98 -9.42 1.75
N CYS A 48 1.71 -8.36 1.38
CA CYS A 48 1.86 -7.18 2.23
C CYS A 48 0.54 -6.40 2.36
N GLN A 49 -0.32 -6.37 1.33
CA GLN A 49 -1.63 -5.73 1.43
C GLN A 49 -2.49 -6.39 2.52
N VAL A 50 -2.53 -7.72 2.55
CA VAL A 50 -3.28 -8.49 3.56
C VAL A 50 -2.72 -8.26 4.96
N ILE A 51 -1.40 -8.27 5.10
CA ILE A 51 -0.73 -8.03 6.39
C ILE A 51 -1.02 -6.62 6.89
N LEU A 52 -0.90 -5.60 6.03
CA LEU A 52 -1.16 -4.20 6.39
C LEU A 52 -2.64 -3.95 6.72
N MET A 53 -3.56 -4.62 6.04
CA MET A 53 -4.99 -4.63 6.40
C MET A 53 -5.22 -5.13 7.83
N ARG A 54 -4.64 -6.30 8.17
CA ARG A 54 -4.76 -6.87 9.53
C ARG A 54 -4.08 -5.99 10.57
N ALA A 55 -2.89 -5.48 10.26
CA ALA A 55 -2.15 -4.57 11.14
C ALA A 55 -2.90 -3.25 11.34
N SER A 56 -3.54 -2.72 10.30
CA SER A 56 -4.38 -1.52 10.38
C SER A 56 -5.55 -1.70 11.35
N ALA A 57 -6.23 -2.85 11.31
CA ALA A 57 -7.30 -3.16 12.25
C ALA A 57 -6.79 -3.26 13.70
N ALA A 58 -5.59 -3.81 13.89
CA ALA A 58 -4.98 -3.95 15.22
C ALA A 58 -4.41 -2.63 15.78
N ASN A 59 -3.86 -1.76 14.92
CA ASN A 59 -3.20 -0.51 15.31
C ASN A 59 -4.09 0.73 15.17
N GLY A 60 -5.28 0.59 14.58
CA GLY A 60 -6.22 1.69 14.37
C GLY A 60 -5.82 2.67 13.25
N TRP A 61 -5.06 2.22 12.24
CA TRP A 61 -4.59 3.08 11.15
C TRP A 61 -5.68 3.50 10.14
N GLY A 62 -6.86 2.86 10.18
CA GLY A 62 -7.98 3.22 9.30
C GLY A 62 -7.70 3.02 7.81
N LEU A 63 -6.76 2.14 7.47
CA LEU A 63 -6.39 1.77 6.11
C LEU A 63 -7.54 1.03 5.42
N LYS A 64 -7.90 1.45 4.21
CA LYS A 64 -8.94 0.83 3.38
C LYS A 64 -8.33 0.12 2.17
N ALA A 65 -9.09 -0.78 1.55
CA ALA A 65 -8.63 -1.53 0.37
C ALA A 65 -8.34 -0.55 -0.78
N GLU A 66 -9.19 0.47 -0.91
CA GLU A 66 -9.09 1.55 -1.88
C GLU A 66 -7.74 2.28 -1.83
N ASP A 67 -7.10 2.38 -0.66
CA ASP A 67 -5.81 3.07 -0.50
C ASP A 67 -4.66 2.37 -1.26
N PHE A 68 -4.80 1.06 -1.53
CA PHE A 68 -3.78 0.28 -2.23
C PHE A 68 -3.87 0.38 -3.75
N PHE A 69 -4.99 0.86 -4.28
CA PHE A 69 -5.24 0.92 -5.71
C PHE A 69 -5.19 2.35 -6.22
N PRO A 70 -4.46 2.62 -7.32
CA PRO A 70 -4.53 3.94 -7.95
C PRO A 70 -5.95 4.18 -8.47
N SER A 71 -6.46 5.40 -8.35
CA SER A 71 -7.81 5.75 -8.85
C SER A 71 -8.00 5.49 -10.35
N ASP A 72 -6.90 5.36 -11.10
CA ASP A 72 -6.89 5.07 -12.55
C ASP A 72 -7.25 3.61 -12.90
N VAL A 73 -7.08 2.66 -11.96
CA VAL A 73 -7.53 1.26 -12.17
C VAL A 73 -8.98 1.03 -11.72
N VAL A 74 -9.62 2.01 -11.09
CA VAL A 74 -11.04 1.95 -10.71
C VAL A 74 -11.90 2.31 -11.92
N GLY A 75 -11.78 1.51 -12.97
CA GLY A 75 -12.61 1.54 -14.17
C GLY A 75 -13.83 0.62 -14.09
N VAL A 76 -14.35 0.33 -12.89
CA VAL A 76 -15.62 -0.37 -12.73
C VAL A 76 -16.64 0.65 -12.28
N GLN A 77 -17.33 1.23 -13.25
CA GLN A 77 -18.63 1.83 -13.03
C GLN A 77 -19.51 0.74 -12.41
N ALA A 78 -19.93 0.95 -11.17
CA ALA A 78 -21.05 0.24 -10.59
C ALA A 78 -22.30 0.76 -11.32
N GLU A 79 -22.59 0.16 -12.48
CA GLU A 79 -23.88 0.32 -13.13
C GLU A 79 -24.87 -0.54 -12.34
N GLU A 80 -25.78 0.15 -11.68
CA GLU A 80 -26.86 -0.39 -10.86
C GLU A 80 -27.80 -1.24 -11.73
N VAL A 81 -28.21 -2.42 -11.23
CA VAL A 81 -29.26 -3.27 -11.82
C VAL A 81 -30.54 -3.20 -11.00
#